data_AF-A0A965FMG7-F1
#
_entry.id   AF-A0A965FMG7-F1
#
_cell.length_a   1.000
_cell.length_b   1.000
_cell.length_c   1.000
_cell.angle_alpha   90.00
_cell.angle_beta   90.00
_cell.angle_gamma   90.00
#
_symmetry.space_group_name_H-M   'P 1'
#
loop_
_entity.id
_entity.type
_entity.pdbx_description
1 polymer ?
#
loop_
_entity_poly.entity_id
_entity_poly.type
_entity_poly.pdbx_seq_one_letter_code
_entity_poly.pdbx_strand_id
1 'polypeptide(L)' 'IDVYEDEPVVGGNHPLFKMPNVVCTPHLGYVEAGTYESYYGTVVDSILAYAAGKPVNVLNPEVLNK' A
#
# COMPACT_ATOMS: atom_id res chain seq x y z
N ILE A 1 -7.32 -13.06 -8.52
CA ILE A 1 -7.05 -12.46 -7.21
C ILE A 1 -5.75 -11.71 -7.28
N ASP A 2 -5.62 -10.69 -6.45
CA ASP A 2 -4.48 -9.79 -6.47
C ASP A 2 -3.71 -9.75 -5.14
N VAL A 3 -4.33 -10.24 -4.06
CA VAL A 3 -3.75 -10.24 -2.71
C VAL A 3 -3.60 -11.67 -2.20
N TYR A 4 -2.60 -11.87 -1.36
CA TYR A 4 -2.30 -13.13 -0.67
C TYR A 4 -2.07 -12.86 0.82
N GLU A 5 -2.18 -13.89 1.64
CA GLU A 5 -1.95 -13.79 3.08
C GLU A 5 -0.48 -13.48 3.41
N ASP A 6 0.45 -14.13 2.70
CA ASP A 6 1.89 -13.92 2.82
C ASP A 6 2.46 -13.39 1.49
N GLU A 7 3.06 -12.20 1.54
CA GLU A 7 3.62 -11.52 0.38
C GLU A 7 5.07 -11.07 0.62
N PRO A 8 5.94 -11.11 -0.42
CA PRO A 8 5.66 -11.58 -1.78
C PRO A 8 5.57 -13.12 -1.84
N VAL A 9 4.79 -13.63 -2.80
CA VAL A 9 4.72 -15.08 -3.07
C VAL A 9 6.00 -15.56 -3.78
N VAL A 10 7.03 -15.86 -3.00
CA VAL A 10 8.34 -16.31 -3.53
C VAL A 10 8.28 -17.76 -4.01
N GLY A 11 8.94 -18.04 -5.13
CA GLY A 11 9.13 -19.42 -5.63
C GLY A 11 7.91 -20.06 -6.29
N GLY A 12 6.79 -19.35 -6.42
CA GLY A 12 5.66 -19.79 -7.26
C GLY A 12 4.90 -21.03 -6.75
N ASN A 13 5.05 -21.42 -5.48
CA ASN A 13 4.41 -22.63 -4.93
C ASN A 13 3.10 -22.35 -4.17
N HIS A 14 2.38 -21.28 -4.51
CA HIS A 14 1.08 -20.99 -3.89
C HIS A 14 -0.02 -21.89 -4.48
N PRO A 15 -0.94 -22.46 -3.68
CA PRO A 15 -2.00 -23.36 -4.17
C PRO A 15 -2.83 -22.77 -5.31
N LEU A 16 -3.11 -21.47 -5.28
CA LEU A 16 -3.91 -20.77 -6.30
C LEU A 16 -3.26 -20.80 -7.69
N PHE A 17 -1.92 -20.87 -7.79
CA PHE A 17 -1.23 -20.93 -9.08
C PHE A 17 -1.44 -22.27 -9.81
N LYS A 18 -1.91 -23.29 -9.10
CA LYS A 18 -2.19 -24.63 -9.65
C LYS A 18 -3.65 -24.78 -10.08
N MET A 19 -4.50 -23.78 -9.84
CA MET A 19 -5.94 -23.84 -10.13
C MET A 19 -6.21 -23.29 -11.54
N PRO A 20 -6.77 -24.09 -12.48
CA PRO A 20 -6.93 -23.68 -13.87
C PRO A 20 -8.00 -22.59 -14.07
N ASN A 21 -8.84 -22.35 -13.06
CA ASN A 21 -9.93 -21.38 -13.07
C ASN A 21 -9.61 -20.11 -12.28
N VAL A 22 -8.36 -19.89 -11.89
CA VAL A 22 -7.95 -18.73 -11.10
C VAL A 22 -6.88 -17.93 -11.86
N VAL A 23 -7.16 -16.64 -12.08
CA VAL A 23 -6.15 -15.68 -12.54
C VAL A 23 -5.54 -15.01 -11.32
N CYS A 24 -4.22 -14.99 -11.24
CA CYS A 24 -3.46 -14.48 -10.12
C CYS A 24 -2.58 -13.30 -10.57
N THR A 25 -2.62 -12.18 -9.85
CA THR A 25 -1.76 -11.01 -10.05
C THR A 25 -0.97 -10.71 -8.76
N PRO A 26 0.24 -10.12 -8.84
CA PRO A 26 1.11 -9.91 -7.67
C PRO A 26 0.90 -8.53 -7.02
N HIS A 27 -0.22 -8.32 -6.34
CA HIS A 27 -0.56 -7.09 -5.61
C HIS A 27 -0.40 -5.82 -6.46
N LEU A 28 -1.01 -5.84 -7.64
CA LEU A 28 -0.92 -4.76 -8.64
C LEU A 28 -2.10 -3.80 -8.61
N GLY A 29 -3.06 -3.97 -7.71
CA GLY A 29 -4.31 -3.19 -7.68
C GLY A 29 -4.12 -1.67 -7.61
N TYR A 30 -2.99 -1.21 -7.07
CA TYR A 30 -2.61 0.21 -7.02
C TYR A 30 -1.37 0.57 -7.87
N VAL A 31 -0.80 -0.41 -8.59
CA VAL A 31 0.47 -0.24 -9.32
C VAL A 31 0.20 0.39 -10.69
N GLU A 32 -0.02 1.69 -10.66
CA GLU A 32 -0.30 2.54 -11.81
C GLU A 32 0.37 3.91 -11.61
N ALA A 33 0.82 4.55 -12.69
CA ALA A 33 1.66 5.74 -12.65
C ALA A 33 0.98 6.94 -11.93
N GLY A 34 -0.25 7.28 -12.29
CA GLY A 34 -1.00 8.36 -11.64
C GLY A 34 -1.33 8.07 -10.18
N THR A 35 -1.59 6.81 -9.85
CA THR A 35 -1.80 6.34 -8.47
C THR A 35 -0.52 6.55 -7.65
N TYR A 36 0.64 6.21 -8.20
CA TYR A 36 1.93 6.46 -7.56
C TYR A 36 2.18 7.95 -7.36
N GLU A 37 1.96 8.79 -8.38
CA GLU A 37 2.11 10.24 -8.27
C GLU A 37 1.25 10.81 -7.14
N SER A 38 -0.03 10.41 -7.08
CA SER A 38 -0.95 10.85 -6.04
C SER A 38 -0.55 10.37 -4.63
N TYR A 39 -0.22 9.10 -4.48
CA TYR A 39 0.08 8.49 -3.19
C TYR A 39 1.39 9.04 -2.62
N TYR A 40 2.46 8.98 -3.40
CA TYR A 40 3.77 9.45 -2.94
C TYR A 40 3.80 10.97 -2.75
N GLY A 41 3.09 11.74 -3.58
CA GLY A 41 2.91 13.18 -3.35
C GLY A 41 2.26 13.47 -1.99
N THR A 42 1.15 12.79 -1.69
CA THR A 42 0.45 12.94 -0.40
C THR A 42 1.32 12.53 0.80
N VAL A 43 2.12 11.47 0.65
CA VAL A 43 3.06 11.02 1.70
C VAL A 43 4.13 12.08 1.97
N VAL A 44 4.73 12.64 0.92
CA VAL A 44 5.75 13.69 1.07
C VAL A 44 5.15 14.93 1.73
N ASP A 45 3.98 15.37 1.31
CA ASP A 45 3.28 16.52 1.92
C ASP A 45 3.00 16.28 3.42
N SER A 46 2.57 15.06 3.78
CA SER A 46 2.31 14.68 5.16
C SER A 46 3.58 14.71 6.03
N ILE A 47 4.72 14.24 5.49
CA ILE A 47 6.02 14.28 6.16
C ILE A 47 6.49 15.74 6.38
N LEU A 48 6.39 16.59 5.35
CA LEU A 48 6.77 17.99 5.45
C LEU A 48 5.91 18.75 6.46
N ALA A 49 4.60 18.51 6.44
CA ALA A 49 3.66 19.12 7.37
C ALA A 49 3.94 18.70 8.83
N TYR A 50 4.26 17.43 9.06
CA TYR A 50 4.70 16.93 10.37
C TYR A 50 5.99 17.63 10.83
N ALA A 51 7.01 17.71 9.96
CA ALA A 51 8.28 18.38 10.27
C ALA A 51 8.11 19.89 10.57
N ALA A 52 7.08 20.52 10.00
CA ALA A 52 6.70 21.91 10.27
C ALA A 52 5.81 22.10 11.52
N GLY A 53 5.56 21.04 12.29
CA GLY A 53 4.71 21.09 13.49
C GLY A 53 3.21 21.20 13.21
N LYS A 54 2.77 20.89 11.98
CA LYS A 54 1.36 20.95 11.55
C LYS A 54 0.95 19.62 10.89
N PRO A 55 0.93 18.51 11.64
CA PRO A 55 0.68 17.19 11.05
C PRO A 55 -0.71 17.12 10.40
N VAL A 56 -0.78 16.47 9.25
CA VAL A 56 -2.01 16.21 8.48
C VAL A 56 -2.17 14.71 8.25
N ASN A 57 -3.36 14.26 7.87
CA ASN A 57 -3.65 12.85 7.59
C ASN A 57 -3.34 11.88 8.75
N VAL A 58 -3.38 12.37 9.99
CA VAL A 58 -3.12 11.56 11.19
C VAL A 58 -4.30 10.63 11.45
N LEU A 59 -4.06 9.31 11.40
CA LEU A 59 -5.10 8.30 11.62
C LEU A 59 -5.45 8.09 13.10
N ASN A 60 -4.49 8.36 13.98
CA ASN A 60 -4.60 8.21 15.43
C ASN A 60 -4.40 9.56 16.15
N PRO A 61 -5.34 10.52 16.00
CA PRO A 61 -5.17 11.90 16.44
C PRO A 61 -4.95 12.06 17.96
N GLU A 62 -5.27 11.05 18.77
CA GLU A 62 -5.03 11.04 20.21
C GLU A 62 -3.55 11.18 20.60
N VAL A 63 -2.62 10.90 19.69
CA VAL A 63 -1.17 11.05 19.94
C VAL A 63 -0.69 12.50 19.89
N LEU A 64 -1.49 13.42 19.33
CA LEU A 64 -1.12 14.83 19.18
C LEU A 64 -1.29 15.65 20.47
N ASN A 65 -2.05 15.13 21.43
CA ASN A 65 -2.36 15.80 22.69
C ASN A 65 -1.53 15.28 23.87
N LYS A 66 -0.43 14.55 23.61
CA LYS A 66 0.48 14.02 24.62
C LYS A 66 1.73 14.87 24.77
#